data_AF-A0A9X4C7N7-F1
#
_entry.id   AF-A0A9X4C7N7-F1
#
_cell.length_a   1.000
_cell.length_b   1.000
_cell.length_c   1.000
_cell.angle_alpha   90.00
_cell.angle_beta   90.00
_cell.angle_gamma   90.00
#
_symmetry.space_group_name_H-M   'P 1'
#
loop_
_entity.id
_entity.type
_entity.pdbx_description
1 polymer ?
#
loop_
_entity_poly.entity_id
_entity_poly.type
_entity_poly.pdbx_seq_one_letter_code
_entity_poly.pdbx_strand_id
1 'polypeptide(L)' 'MTDSTKMPFQVWILTLAAFAIGTAEFVIAGILAQVAESLAISEGQTGSLITAYALAIVVGGPLLTLWLTHGVCSYPAR' A
#
# COMPACT_ATOMS: atom_id res chain seq x y z
N MET A 1 9.98 9.92 36.89
CA MET A 1 8.92 9.97 35.85
C MET A 1 9.57 9.98 34.47
N THR A 2 10.19 8.85 34.09
CA THR A 2 10.77 8.64 32.76
C THR A 2 10.64 7.15 32.48
N ASP A 3 9.44 6.73 32.08
CA ASP A 3 9.31 5.46 31.38
C ASP A 3 9.80 5.71 29.96
N SER A 4 11.02 5.23 29.68
CA SER A 4 11.55 5.13 28.34
C SER A 4 10.70 4.11 27.58
N THR A 5 9.62 4.60 26.99
CA THR A 5 8.70 3.78 26.19
C THR A 5 9.44 3.45 24.90
N LYS A 6 10.20 2.35 24.92
CA LYS A 6 10.82 1.81 23.72
C LYS A 6 9.70 1.56 22.70
N MET A 7 9.80 2.20 21.53
CA MET A 7 8.84 1.97 20.46
C MET A 7 8.77 0.46 20.17
N PRO A 8 7.55 -0.12 20.13
CA PRO A 8 7.38 -1.55 19.89
C PRO A 8 8.12 -1.93 18.61
N PHE A 9 8.84 -3.06 18.61
CA PHE A 9 9.55 -3.53 17.43
C PHE A 9 8.63 -3.69 16.20
N GLN A 10 7.35 -3.98 16.45
CA GLN A 10 6.30 -4.05 15.43
C GLN A 10 6.18 -2.75 14.63
N VAL A 11 6.37 -1.58 15.25
CA VAL A 11 6.27 -0.29 14.55
C VAL A 11 7.41 -0.11 13.56
N TRP A 12 8.61 -0.62 13.86
CA TRP A 12 9.73 -0.61 12.90
C TRP A 12 9.44 -1.50 11.69
N ILE A 13 8.85 -2.68 11.92
CA ILE A 13 8.40 -3.56 10.82
C ILE A 13 7.33 -2.87 9.97
N LEU A 14 6.32 -2.26 10.60
CA LEU A 14 5.26 -1.54 9.90
C LEU A 14 5.80 -0.34 9.13
N THR A 15 6.77 0.38 9.69
CA THR A 15 7.43 1.51 9.02
C THR A 15 8.18 1.05 7.79
N LEU A 16 8.97 -0.04 7.89
CA LEU A 16 9.68 -0.60 6.76
C LEU A 16 8.72 -1.09 5.66
N ALA A 17 7.62 -1.73 6.05
CA ALA A 17 6.59 -2.17 5.12
C ALA A 17 5.93 -0.98 4.40
N ALA A 18 5.52 0.04 5.14
CA ALA A 18 4.92 1.26 4.58
C ALA A 18 5.90 2.00 3.65
N PHE A 19 7.18 2.06 4.02
CA PHE A 19 8.24 2.65 3.21
C PHE A 19 8.47 1.88 1.90
N ALA A 20 8.55 0.55 1.96
CA ALA A 20 8.74 -0.30 0.79
C ALA A 20 7.55 -0.17 -0.18
N ILE A 21 6.31 -0.19 0.34
CA ILE A 21 5.10 0.01 -0.45
C ILE A 21 5.13 1.41 -1.09
N GLY A 22 5.38 2.46 -0.31
CA GLY A 22 5.46 3.82 -0.84
C GLY A 22 6.50 3.95 -1.95
N THR A 23 7.69 3.36 -1.76
CA THR A 23 8.75 3.37 -2.77
C THR A 23 8.31 2.70 -4.06
N ALA A 24 7.66 1.53 -3.98
CA ALA A 24 7.16 0.82 -5.16
C ALA A 24 6.13 1.66 -5.94
N GLU A 25 5.23 2.35 -5.24
CA GLU A 25 4.21 3.21 -5.85
C GLU A 25 4.81 4.43 -6.57
N PHE A 26 5.84 5.06 -6.00
CA PHE A 26 6.49 6.22 -6.62
C PHE A 26 7.41 5.85 -7.79
N VAL A 27 8.04 4.67 -7.77
CA VAL A 27 8.92 4.20 -8.86
C VAL A 27 8.18 4.11 -10.20
N ILE A 28 6.90 3.73 -10.18
CA ILE A 28 6.06 3.56 -11.39
C ILE A 28 6.03 4.84 -12.24
N ALA A 29 5.99 6.02 -11.61
CA ALA A 29 6.00 7.29 -12.33
C ALA A 29 7.29 7.49 -13.16
N GLY A 30 8.43 6.98 -12.68
CA GLY A 30 9.71 7.07 -13.38
C GLY A 30 9.90 6.05 -14.51
N ILE A 31 9.15 4.95 -14.50
CA ILE A 31 9.23 3.88 -15.51
C ILE A 31 7.98 3.80 -16.41
N LEU A 32 7.10 4.80 -16.37
CA LEU A 32 5.81 4.79 -17.08
C LEU A 32 5.97 4.48 -18.58
N ALA A 33 6.94 5.12 -19.24
CA ALA A 33 7.22 4.91 -20.67
C ALA A 33 7.72 3.48 -20.95
N GLN A 34 8.56 2.92 -20.07
CA GLN A 34 9.06 1.55 -20.20
C GLN A 34 7.94 0.52 -20.02
N VAL A 35 6.99 0.80 -19.11
CA VAL A 35 5.77 -0.01 -18.94
C VAL A 35 4.90 0.06 -20.19
N ALA A 36 4.70 1.26 -20.76
CA ALA A 36 3.94 1.44 -21.99
C ALA A 36 4.56 0.64 -23.16
N GLU A 37 5.87 0.74 -23.33
CA GLU A 37 6.63 -0.01 -24.34
C GLU A 37 6.53 -1.53 -24.14
N SER A 38 6.69 -1.99 -22.90
CA SER A 38 6.62 -3.43 -22.56
C SER A 38 5.24 -4.04 -22.79
N LEU A 39 4.16 -3.26 -22.61
CA LEU A 39 2.80 -3.69 -22.89
C LEU A 39 2.35 -3.38 -24.34
N ALA A 40 3.21 -2.78 -25.16
CA ALA A 40 2.89 -2.32 -26.51
C ALA A 40 1.64 -1.41 -26.58
N ILE A 41 1.45 -0.57 -25.56
CA ILE A 41 0.34 0.40 -25.46
C ILE A 41 0.87 1.84 -25.42
N SER A 42 -0.01 2.81 -25.64
CA SER A 42 0.36 4.23 -25.51
C SER A 42 0.54 4.64 -24.04
N GLU A 43 1.35 5.66 -23.78
CA GLU A 43 1.55 6.24 -22.43
C GLU A 43 0.23 6.67 -21.78
N GLY A 44 -0.70 7.23 -22.57
CA GLY A 44 -2.04 7.61 -22.09
C GLY A 44 -2.89 6.42 -21.63
N GLN A 45 -2.77 5.27 -22.30
CA GLN A 45 -3.43 4.03 -21.86
C GLN A 45 -2.80 3.51 -20.56
N THR A 46 -1.48 3.56 -20.43
CA THR A 46 -0.79 3.21 -19.18
C THR A 46 -1.25 4.10 -18.02
N GLY A 47 -1.40 5.41 -18.23
CA GLY A 47 -1.96 6.32 -17.23
C GLY A 47 -3.40 5.97 -16.81
N SER A 48 -4.22 5.53 -17.76
CA SER A 48 -5.58 5.04 -17.47
C SER A 48 -5.55 3.76 -16.63
N LEU A 49 -4.59 2.87 -16.88
CA LEU A 49 -4.40 1.65 -16.09
C LEU A 49 -4.01 1.94 -14.64
N ILE A 50 -3.11 2.91 -14.43
CA ILE A 50 -2.73 3.39 -13.09
C ILE A 50 -3.94 4.01 -12.37
N THR A 51 -4.77 4.77 -13.09
CA THR A 51 -5.99 5.35 -12.52
C THR A 51 -6.96 4.26 -12.06
N ALA A 52 -7.15 3.21 -12.87
CA ALA A 52 -7.98 2.06 -12.50
C ALA A 52 -7.43 1.34 -11.26
N TYR A 53 -6.10 1.18 -11.16
CA TYR A 53 -5.44 0.63 -9.97
C TYR A 53 -5.67 1.50 -8.72
N ALA A 54 -5.52 2.82 -8.83
CA ALA A 54 -5.77 3.74 -7.72
C ALA A 54 -7.23 3.65 -7.22
N LEU A 55 -8.20 3.55 -8.13
CA LEU A 55 -9.60 3.31 -7.77
C LEU A 55 -9.78 1.97 -7.05
N ALA A 56 -9.13 0.92 -7.53
CA ALA A 56 -9.17 -0.39 -6.89
C ALA A 56 -8.60 -0.35 -5.46
N ILE A 57 -7.53 0.42 -5.19
CA ILE A 57 -7.00 0.61 -3.83
C ILE A 57 -7.97 1.41 -2.95
N VAL A 58 -8.50 2.53 -3.47
CA VAL A 58 -9.43 3.39 -2.71
C VAL A 58 -10.65 2.63 -2.23
N VAL A 59 -11.16 1.69 -3.04
CA VAL A 59 -12.31 0.86 -2.69
C VAL A 59 -11.87 -0.40 -1.92
N GLY A 60 -10.84 -1.07 -2.39
CA GLY A 60 -10.34 -2.33 -1.84
C GLY A 60 -9.76 -2.20 -0.44
N GLY A 61 -9.07 -1.10 -0.14
CA GLY A 61 -8.47 -0.85 1.19
C GLY A 61 -9.52 -0.83 2.31
N PRO A 62 -10.56 0.02 2.25
CA PRO A 62 -11.64 0.02 3.22
C PRO A 62 -12.39 -1.32 3.28
N LEU A 63 -12.69 -1.95 2.14
CA LEU A 63 -13.40 -3.23 2.11
C LEU A 63 -12.58 -4.35 2.77
N LEU A 64 -11.28 -4.44 2.46
CA LEU A 64 -10.38 -5.41 3.06
C LEU A 64 -10.20 -5.13 4.56
N THR A 65 -10.09 -3.86 4.95
CA THR A 65 -10.00 -3.47 6.36
C THR A 65 -11.24 -3.91 7.13
N LEU A 66 -12.43 -3.65 6.60
CA LEU A 66 -13.69 -4.12 7.19
C LEU A 66 -13.69 -5.64 7.35
N TRP A 67 -13.37 -6.37 6.27
CA TRP A 67 -13.35 -7.83 6.26
C TRP A 67 -12.37 -8.42 7.28
N LEU A 68 -11.14 -7.90 7.33
CA LEU A 68 -10.12 -8.33 8.28
C LEU A 68 -10.49 -7.99 9.73
N THR A 69 -11.12 -6.84 9.96
CA THR A 69 -11.49 -6.40 11.31
C THR A 69 -12.54 -7.31 11.95
N HIS A 70 -13.43 -7.93 11.15
CA HIS A 70 -14.37 -8.94 11.65
C HIS A 70 -13.67 -10.13 12.33
N GLY A 71 -12.49 -10.55 11.85
CA GLY A 71 -11.68 -11.60 12.47
C GLY A 71 -10.81 -11.09 13.64
N VAL A 72 -10.31 -9.86 13.55
CA VAL A 72 -9.41 -9.26 14.56
C VAL A 72 -10.13 -8.92 15.87
N CYS A 73 -11.41 -8.53 15.81
CA CYS A 73 -12.22 -8.29 17.01
C CYS A 73 -12.51 -9.57 17.82
N SER A 74 -12.13 -10.75 17.31
CA SER A 74 -12.16 -12.01 18.05
C SER A 74 -10.91 -12.23 18.92
N TYR A 75 -9.90 -11.36 18.84
CA TYR A 75 -8.73 -11.45 19.71
C TYR A 75 -9.10 -10.91 21.10
N PRO A 76 -9.12 -11.75 22.16
CA PRO A 76 -9.38 -11.27 23.50
C PRO A 76 -8.25 -10.31 23.89
N ALA A 77 -8.60 -9.05 24.14
CA ALA A 77 -7.72 -8.09 24.76
C ALA A 77 -7.25 -8.67 26.11
N ARG A 78 -6.00 -9.14 26.16
CA ARG A 78 -5.30 -9.49 27.39
C ARG A 78 -4.27 -8.42 27.68
#